data_AF-A0A5C7TPV0-F1
#
_entry.id   AF-A0A5C7TPV0-F1
#
_cell.length_a   1.000
_cell.length_b   1.000
_cell.length_c   1.000
_cell.angle_alpha   90.00
_cell.angle_beta   90.00
_cell.angle_gamma   90.00
#
_symmetry.space_group_name_H-M   'P 1'
#
loop_
_entity.id
_entity.type
_entity.pdbx_description
1 polymer ?
#
loop_
_entity_poly.entity_id
_entity_poly.type
_entity_poly.pdbx_seq_one_letter_code
_entity_poly.pdbx_strand_id
1 'polypeptide(L)'
;MLINTVILLLRELLPVVLLLSLLLAANPAAMRTILLRVLLLGAPLLLLQSSQYSLLAELLEGQGLEFWYACCYSLCALFIAALLLQKQQHHWLAAAAVVALLLVNGSNLVLYLFLYPRQLDDSQSLWLGAALGSGISLSIAVLMYHLVLELRWHWRQVAAVLLCFSAARQISAAVFILHQMDWLGGAAPVWSQHLWIDESSELGYFLNALLGYKSSPSQGQLLAWSLTLLVLLALRQRESTS
;
A
#
# COMPACT_ATOMS: atom_id res chain seq x y z
N MET A 1 -15.66 14.39 -13.89
CA MET A 1 -15.18 14.11 -12.52
C MET A 1 -15.32 12.65 -12.10
N LEU A 2 -16.36 11.94 -12.52
CA LEU A 2 -16.53 10.50 -12.21
C LEU A 2 -15.28 9.64 -12.49
N ILE A 3 -14.71 9.69 -13.70
CA ILE A 3 -13.52 8.89 -14.06
C ILE A 3 -12.32 9.23 -13.17
N ASN A 4 -12.10 10.51 -12.86
CA ASN A 4 -11.00 10.93 -11.99
C ASN A 4 -11.17 10.37 -10.57
N THR A 5 -12.40 10.37 -10.04
CA THR A 5 -12.70 9.77 -8.74
C THR A 5 -12.48 8.27 -8.74
N VAL A 6 -12.88 7.57 -9.81
CA VAL A 6 -12.62 6.12 -9.94
C VAL A 6 -11.12 5.84 -9.95
N ILE A 7 -10.35 6.57 -10.75
CA ILE A 7 -8.89 6.40 -10.86
C ILE A 7 -8.20 6.70 -9.53
N LEU A 8 -8.60 7.77 -8.84
CA LEU A 8 -8.05 8.11 -7.53
C LEU A 8 -8.37 7.03 -6.49
N LEU A 9 -9.60 6.52 -6.46
CA LEU A 9 -9.95 5.41 -5.58
C LEU A 9 -9.11 4.17 -5.90
N LEU A 10 -8.95 3.82 -7.16
CA LEU A 10 -8.10 2.68 -7.55
C LEU A 10 -6.66 2.88 -7.07
N ARG A 11 -6.10 4.07 -7.26
CA ARG A 11 -4.71 4.38 -6.87
C ARG A 11 -4.48 4.25 -5.37
N GLU A 12 -5.40 4.76 -4.54
CA GLU A 12 -5.22 4.83 -3.09
C GLU A 12 -5.78 3.60 -2.36
N LEU A 13 -6.94 3.07 -2.79
CA LEU A 13 -7.60 1.96 -2.11
C LEU A 13 -6.97 0.60 -2.46
N LEU A 14 -6.60 0.39 -3.73
CA LEU A 14 -6.13 -0.91 -4.22
C LEU A 14 -4.92 -1.44 -3.44
N PRO A 15 -3.87 -0.65 -3.12
CA PRO A 15 -2.75 -1.13 -2.32
C PRO A 15 -3.15 -1.63 -0.93
N VAL A 16 -4.11 -0.96 -0.29
CA VAL A 16 -4.57 -1.32 1.06
C VAL A 16 -5.33 -2.64 1.03
N VAL A 17 -6.29 -2.78 0.11
CA VAL A 17 -7.14 -3.98 0.05
C VAL A 17 -6.35 -5.18 -0.51
N LEU A 18 -5.37 -4.96 -1.40
CA LEU A 18 -4.44 -6.02 -1.83
C LEU A 18 -3.52 -6.49 -0.70
N LEU A 19 -2.94 -5.59 0.09
CA LEU A 19 -2.14 -6.01 1.25
C LEU A 19 -3.00 -6.81 2.24
N LEU A 20 -4.21 -6.34 2.51
CA LEU A 20 -5.16 -7.06 3.37
C LEU A 20 -5.49 -8.45 2.80
N SER A 21 -5.78 -8.56 1.50
CA SER A 21 -6.11 -9.86 0.87
C SER A 21 -4.93 -10.83 0.92
N LEU A 22 -3.70 -10.37 0.71
CA LEU A 22 -2.48 -11.20 0.85
C LEU A 22 -2.28 -11.70 2.29
N LEU A 23 -2.49 -10.84 3.29
CA LEU A 23 -2.35 -11.22 4.70
C LEU A 23 -3.46 -12.18 5.16
N LEU A 24 -4.68 -11.98 4.69
CA LEU A 24 -5.79 -12.91 4.92
C LEU A 24 -5.53 -14.25 4.24
N ALA A 25 -5.06 -14.23 3.00
CA ALA A 25 -4.72 -15.43 2.24
C ALA A 25 -3.55 -16.19 2.87
N ALA A 26 -2.61 -15.51 3.54
CA ALA A 26 -1.55 -16.16 4.30
C ALA A 26 -2.10 -16.91 5.54
N ASN A 27 -3.04 -16.30 6.26
CA ASN A 27 -3.56 -16.79 7.55
C ASN A 27 -5.10 -16.83 7.59
N PRO A 28 -5.76 -17.73 6.84
CA PRO A 28 -7.22 -17.73 6.71
C PRO A 28 -7.95 -17.98 8.03
N ALA A 29 -7.35 -18.78 8.93
CA ALA A 29 -7.92 -19.07 10.26
C ALA A 29 -8.05 -17.80 11.14
N ALA A 30 -7.19 -16.80 10.93
CA ALA A 30 -7.19 -15.55 11.70
C ALA A 30 -7.98 -14.42 11.02
N MET A 31 -8.68 -14.70 9.90
CA MET A 31 -9.33 -13.68 9.07
C MET A 31 -10.23 -12.74 9.85
N ARG A 32 -11.15 -13.28 10.65
CA ARG A 32 -12.08 -12.49 11.47
C ARG A 32 -11.33 -11.59 12.45
N THR A 33 -10.29 -12.13 13.11
CA THR A 33 -9.50 -11.37 14.10
C THR A 33 -8.68 -10.26 13.45
N ILE A 34 -8.09 -10.50 12.27
CA ILE A 34 -7.35 -9.49 11.52
C ILE A 34 -8.30 -8.38 11.07
N LEU A 35 -9.44 -8.73 10.45
CA LEU A 35 -10.44 -7.76 9.99
C LEU A 35 -10.98 -6.90 11.13
N LEU A 36 -11.36 -7.53 12.26
CA LEU A 36 -11.84 -6.80 13.43
C LEU A 36 -10.79 -5.83 13.96
N ARG A 37 -9.52 -6.22 13.99
CA ARG A 37 -8.45 -5.34 14.49
C ARG A 37 -8.12 -4.20 13.53
N VAL A 38 -8.10 -4.48 12.23
CA VAL A 38 -7.93 -3.42 11.22
C VAL A 38 -9.07 -2.41 11.32
N LEU A 39 -10.31 -2.86 11.53
CA LEU A 39 -11.45 -1.97 11.72
C LEU A 39 -11.34 -1.18 13.04
N LEU A 40 -11.10 -1.87 14.15
CA LEU A 40 -11.07 -1.28 15.50
C LEU A 40 -9.89 -0.33 15.71
N LEU A 41 -8.74 -0.56 15.07
CA LEU A 41 -7.57 0.31 15.17
C LEU A 41 -7.50 1.31 14.03
N GLY A 42 -7.78 0.87 12.81
CA GLY A 42 -7.61 1.69 11.60
C GLY A 42 -8.58 2.86 11.54
N ALA A 43 -9.88 2.63 11.77
CA ALA A 43 -10.87 3.70 11.72
C ALA A 43 -10.60 4.85 12.72
N PRO A 44 -10.38 4.60 14.02
CA PRO A 44 -10.11 5.69 14.96
C PRO A 44 -8.77 6.38 14.67
N LEU A 45 -7.71 5.65 14.33
CA LEU A 45 -6.42 6.28 14.02
C LEU A 45 -6.50 7.16 12.76
N LEU A 46 -7.23 6.72 11.74
CA LEU A 46 -7.46 7.51 10.53
C LEU A 46 -8.22 8.81 10.84
N LEU A 47 -9.29 8.71 11.65
CA LEU A 47 -10.07 9.87 12.06
C LEU A 47 -9.22 10.85 12.88
N LEU A 48 -8.43 10.33 13.84
CA LEU A 48 -7.50 11.15 14.63
C LEU A 48 -6.49 11.87 13.75
N GLN A 49 -5.85 11.17 12.80
CA GLN A 49 -4.91 11.78 11.87
C GLN A 49 -5.57 12.85 11.01
N SER A 50 -6.77 12.57 10.47
CA SER A 50 -7.51 13.53 9.64
C SER A 50 -7.90 14.79 10.40
N SER A 51 -8.18 14.68 11.71
CA SER A 51 -8.48 15.85 12.57
C SER A 51 -7.26 16.72 12.85
N GLN A 52 -6.05 16.14 12.81
CA GLN A 52 -4.79 16.83 13.08
C GLN A 52 -4.00 17.14 11.80
N TYR A 53 -4.65 17.06 10.63
CA TYR A 53 -4.00 17.21 9.34
C TYR A 53 -3.23 18.53 9.20
N SER A 54 -3.83 19.65 9.63
CA SER A 54 -3.16 20.97 9.58
C SER A 54 -1.92 21.02 10.46
N LEU A 55 -2.02 20.52 11.70
CA LEU A 55 -0.90 20.48 12.64
C LEU A 55 0.24 19.62 12.09
N LEU A 56 -0.07 18.43 11.57
CA LEU A 56 0.93 17.53 10.99
C LEU A 56 1.59 18.13 9.75
N ALA A 57 0.83 18.86 8.93
CA ALA A 57 1.36 19.53 7.74
C ALA A 57 2.29 20.71 8.10
N GLU A 58 1.97 21.48 9.14
CA GLU A 58 2.78 22.64 9.57
C GLU A 58 4.11 22.27 10.25
N LEU A 59 4.25 21.03 10.73
CA LEU A 59 5.51 20.53 11.27
C LEU A 59 6.61 20.50 10.19
N LEU A 60 7.88 20.52 10.61
CA LEU A 60 9.07 20.41 9.74
C LEU A 60 9.01 21.36 8.54
N GLU A 61 8.78 22.65 8.80
CA GLU A 61 8.75 23.70 7.76
C GLU A 61 7.73 23.44 6.63
N GLY A 62 6.65 22.72 6.91
CA GLY A 62 5.61 22.38 5.92
C GLY A 62 5.72 20.97 5.34
N GLN A 63 6.69 20.15 5.77
CA GLN A 63 6.93 18.78 5.27
C GLN A 63 6.54 17.68 6.27
N GLY A 64 5.98 18.02 7.43
CA GLY A 64 5.72 17.07 8.50
C GLY A 64 4.80 15.91 8.12
N LEU A 65 3.83 16.16 7.25
CA LEU A 65 2.88 15.15 6.79
C LEU A 65 3.51 14.13 5.85
N GLU A 66 4.35 14.60 4.93
CA GLU A 66 5.13 13.71 4.08
C GLU A 66 6.05 12.83 4.95
N PHE A 67 6.63 13.38 6.02
CA PHE A 67 7.55 12.63 6.88
C PHE A 67 6.79 11.53 7.62
N TRP A 68 5.60 11.87 8.11
CA TRP A 68 4.67 10.92 8.70
C TRP A 68 4.33 9.78 7.73
N TYR A 69 4.04 10.09 6.47
CA TYR A 69 3.76 9.08 5.44
C TYR A 69 4.96 8.18 5.15
N ALA A 70 6.17 8.74 5.05
CA ALA A 70 7.39 7.97 4.89
C ALA A 70 7.58 6.99 6.07
N CYS A 71 7.36 7.45 7.30
CA CYS A 71 7.41 6.62 8.50
C CYS A 71 6.37 5.49 8.47
N CYS A 72 5.12 5.79 8.11
CA CYS A 72 4.07 4.79 7.99
C CYS A 72 4.38 3.71 6.94
N TYR A 73 4.92 4.10 5.77
CA TYR A 73 5.37 3.15 4.75
C TYR A 73 6.51 2.26 5.25
N SER A 74 7.51 2.83 5.92
CA SER A 74 8.61 2.07 6.52
C SER A 74 8.12 1.11 7.61
N LEU A 75 7.22 1.55 8.49
CA LEU A 75 6.61 0.71 9.52
C LEU A 75 5.81 -0.44 8.91
N CYS A 76 5.03 -0.18 7.85
CA CYS A 76 4.31 -1.22 7.12
C CYS A 76 5.28 -2.30 6.59
N ALA A 77 6.38 -1.89 5.95
CA ALA A 77 7.40 -2.82 5.47
C ALA A 77 8.04 -3.62 6.60
N LEU A 78 8.35 -2.98 7.74
CA LEU A 78 8.93 -3.63 8.91
C LEU A 78 7.98 -4.66 9.53
N PHE A 79 6.68 -4.37 9.62
CA PHE A 79 5.69 -5.33 10.12
C PHE A 79 5.53 -6.54 9.18
N ILE A 80 5.56 -6.31 7.85
CA ILE A 80 5.56 -7.41 6.87
C ILE A 80 6.83 -8.24 7.01
N ALA A 81 7.99 -7.61 7.13
CA ALA A 81 9.26 -8.30 7.34
C ALA A 81 9.23 -9.14 8.63
N ALA A 82 8.76 -8.58 9.74
CA ALA A 82 8.63 -9.29 11.01
C ALA A 82 7.69 -10.51 10.91
N LEU A 83 6.57 -10.38 10.19
CA LEU A 83 5.67 -11.51 9.92
C LEU A 83 6.32 -12.63 9.10
N LEU A 84 7.18 -12.27 8.15
CA LEU A 84 7.86 -13.22 7.28
C LEU A 84 8.97 -13.99 8.02
N LEU A 85 9.54 -13.42 9.08
CA LEU A 85 10.62 -14.02 9.87
C LEU A 85 10.13 -14.74 11.14
N GLN A 86 8.93 -14.44 11.63
CA GLN A 86 8.41 -15.08 12.83
C GLN A 86 7.74 -16.42 12.50
N LYS A 87 8.17 -17.50 13.15
CA LYS A 87 7.55 -18.84 13.04
C LYS A 87 6.10 -18.87 13.56
N GLN A 88 5.76 -17.97 14.50
CA GLN A 88 4.42 -17.83 15.08
C GLN A 88 3.60 -16.79 14.30
N GLN A 89 2.33 -17.09 14.04
CA GLN A 89 1.46 -16.20 13.27
C GLN A 89 0.90 -15.05 14.13
N HIS A 90 1.66 -13.97 14.23
CA HIS A 90 1.26 -12.76 14.95
C HIS A 90 0.27 -11.93 14.15
N HIS A 91 -1.00 -12.28 14.25
CA HIS A 91 -2.13 -11.56 13.67
C HIS A 91 -2.23 -10.07 14.12
N TRP A 92 -1.56 -9.68 15.20
CA TRP A 92 -1.35 -8.26 15.57
C TRP A 92 -0.48 -7.51 14.55
N LEU A 93 0.64 -8.10 14.12
CA LEU A 93 1.54 -7.47 13.14
C LEU A 93 0.86 -7.34 11.78
N ALA A 94 0.04 -8.33 11.40
CA ALA A 94 -0.74 -8.27 10.16
C ALA A 94 -1.73 -7.09 10.18
N ALA A 95 -2.46 -6.91 11.28
CA ALA A 95 -3.33 -5.76 11.43
C ALA A 95 -2.55 -4.44 11.45
N ALA A 96 -1.41 -4.37 12.15
CA ALA A 96 -0.58 -3.18 12.21
C ALA A 96 -0.01 -2.76 10.84
N ALA A 97 0.39 -3.73 10.00
CA ALA A 97 0.85 -3.45 8.64
C ALA A 97 -0.26 -2.82 7.79
N VAL A 98 -1.47 -3.39 7.81
CA VAL A 98 -2.61 -2.85 7.05
C VAL A 98 -3.00 -1.47 7.58
N VAL A 99 -3.02 -1.27 8.89
CA VAL A 99 -3.33 0.02 9.52
C VAL A 99 -2.30 1.08 9.11
N ALA A 100 -1.01 0.77 9.16
CA ALA A 100 0.04 1.71 8.74
C ALA A 100 -0.14 2.15 7.28
N LEU A 101 -0.48 1.22 6.39
CA LEU A 101 -0.75 1.55 4.98
C LEU A 101 -2.07 2.31 4.79
N LEU A 102 -3.10 1.97 5.57
CA LEU A 102 -4.40 2.64 5.58
C LEU A 102 -4.26 4.10 6.06
N LEU A 103 -3.36 4.40 6.99
CA LEU A 103 -3.13 5.77 7.46
C LEU A 103 -2.58 6.69 6.37
N VAL A 104 -1.82 6.16 5.41
CA VAL A 104 -1.28 6.94 4.29
C VAL A 104 -2.30 7.09 3.16
N ASN A 105 -2.81 5.96 2.63
CA ASN A 105 -3.70 6.04 1.48
C ASN A 105 -5.13 6.45 1.88
N GLY A 106 -5.55 6.07 3.09
CA GLY A 106 -6.85 6.43 3.64
C GLY A 106 -6.97 7.93 3.93
N SER A 107 -5.91 8.60 4.36
CA SER A 107 -5.96 10.05 4.58
C SER A 107 -6.15 10.79 3.26
N ASN A 108 -5.45 10.39 2.20
CA ASN A 108 -5.64 10.92 0.86
C ASN A 108 -7.09 10.72 0.37
N LEU A 109 -7.68 9.54 0.62
CA LEU A 109 -9.08 9.26 0.32
C LEU A 109 -10.03 10.16 1.12
N VAL A 110 -9.79 10.33 2.41
CA VAL A 110 -10.64 11.19 3.28
C VAL A 110 -10.59 12.64 2.81
N LEU A 111 -9.40 13.16 2.49
CA LEU A 111 -9.24 14.52 1.97
C LEU A 111 -10.00 14.71 0.66
N TYR A 112 -9.86 13.77 -0.26
CA TYR A 112 -10.52 13.85 -1.56
C TYR A 112 -12.05 13.76 -1.46
N LEU A 113 -12.56 12.82 -0.67
CA LEU A 113 -14.01 12.57 -0.57
C LEU A 113 -14.74 13.61 0.28
N PHE A 114 -14.11 14.11 1.35
CA PHE A 114 -14.81 14.94 2.34
C PHE A 114 -14.40 16.42 2.33
N LEU A 115 -13.16 16.75 1.95
CA LEU A 115 -12.68 18.15 1.99
C LEU A 115 -12.72 18.84 0.62
N TYR A 116 -12.63 18.10 -0.49
CA TYR A 116 -12.57 18.66 -1.84
C TYR A 116 -13.92 19.09 -2.47
N PRO A 117 -15.09 18.45 -2.23
CA PRO A 117 -16.31 18.83 -2.94
C PRO A 117 -16.90 20.16 -2.44
N ARG A 118 -16.63 21.25 -3.15
CA ARG A 118 -17.22 22.60 -2.91
C ARG A 118 -18.27 23.04 -3.94
N GLN A 119 -18.58 22.24 -4.96
CA GLN A 119 -19.61 22.57 -5.96
C GLN A 119 -20.71 21.49 -5.97
N LEU A 120 -21.94 21.91 -5.65
CA LEU A 120 -23.10 21.05 -5.40
C LEU A 120 -23.52 20.19 -6.61
N ASP A 121 -23.26 20.66 -7.84
CA ASP A 121 -23.64 19.97 -9.09
C ASP A 121 -22.78 18.75 -9.43
N ASP A 122 -21.62 18.55 -8.77
CA ASP A 122 -20.70 17.44 -9.07
C ASP A 122 -20.69 16.32 -8.02
N SER A 123 -21.51 16.47 -6.97
CA SER A 123 -21.57 15.53 -5.84
C SER A 123 -22.03 14.12 -6.23
N GLN A 124 -23.01 14.01 -7.14
CA GLN A 124 -23.51 12.72 -7.62
C GLN A 124 -22.44 11.93 -8.39
N SER A 125 -21.65 12.62 -9.23
CA SER A 125 -20.60 12.00 -10.03
C SER A 125 -19.45 11.50 -9.15
N LEU A 126 -19.17 12.22 -8.05
CA LEU A 126 -18.21 11.82 -7.03
C LEU A 126 -18.65 10.54 -6.29
N TRP A 127 -19.87 10.49 -5.77
CA TRP A 127 -20.34 9.30 -5.02
C TRP A 127 -20.48 8.07 -5.92
N LEU A 128 -20.94 8.23 -7.17
CA LEU A 128 -20.95 7.15 -8.15
C LEU A 128 -19.53 6.68 -8.48
N GLY A 129 -18.58 7.59 -8.68
CA GLY A 129 -17.18 7.24 -8.88
C GLY A 129 -16.57 6.52 -7.68
N ALA A 130 -16.91 6.92 -6.45
CA ALA A 130 -16.46 6.27 -5.23
C ALA A 130 -17.06 4.86 -5.07
N ALA A 131 -18.35 4.69 -5.36
CA ALA A 131 -18.99 3.38 -5.34
C ALA A 131 -18.34 2.43 -6.38
N LEU A 132 -18.11 2.92 -7.60
CA LEU A 132 -17.46 2.13 -8.66
C LEU A 132 -16.01 1.78 -8.33
N GLY A 133 -15.20 2.77 -7.93
CA GLY A 133 -13.79 2.55 -7.60
C GLY A 133 -13.60 1.60 -6.41
N SER A 134 -14.46 1.70 -5.40
CA SER A 134 -14.46 0.79 -4.25
C SER A 134 -14.88 -0.64 -4.64
N GLY A 135 -15.92 -0.76 -5.48
CA GLY A 135 -16.37 -2.03 -6.02
C GLY A 135 -15.28 -2.76 -6.81
N ILE A 136 -14.63 -2.06 -7.75
CA ILE A 136 -13.54 -2.63 -8.56
C ILE A 136 -12.37 -3.07 -7.67
N SER A 137 -11.94 -2.21 -6.74
CA SER A 137 -10.82 -2.52 -5.84
C SER A 137 -11.12 -3.73 -4.95
N LEU A 138 -12.35 -3.83 -4.42
CA LEU A 138 -12.77 -4.95 -3.58
C LEU A 138 -12.88 -6.23 -4.40
N SER A 139 -13.43 -6.18 -5.61
CA SER A 139 -13.49 -7.33 -6.53
C SER A 139 -12.09 -7.86 -6.84
N ILE A 140 -11.13 -6.99 -7.18
CA ILE A 140 -9.74 -7.39 -7.43
C ILE A 140 -9.13 -8.03 -6.19
N ALA A 141 -9.38 -7.48 -5.00
CA ALA A 141 -8.85 -8.04 -3.76
C ALA A 141 -9.42 -9.42 -3.42
N VAL A 142 -10.72 -9.64 -3.65
CA VAL A 142 -11.36 -10.96 -3.48
C VAL A 142 -10.78 -11.97 -4.47
N LEU A 143 -10.61 -11.58 -5.74
CA LEU A 143 -9.97 -12.43 -6.75
C LEU A 143 -8.53 -12.78 -6.36
N MET A 144 -7.76 -11.80 -5.88
CA MET A 144 -6.39 -12.03 -5.40
C MET A 144 -6.36 -12.99 -4.20
N TYR A 145 -7.28 -12.84 -3.25
CA TYR A 145 -7.38 -13.75 -2.10
C TYR A 145 -7.58 -15.20 -2.54
N HIS A 146 -8.56 -15.45 -3.42
CA HIS A 146 -8.84 -16.79 -3.93
C HIS A 146 -7.72 -17.33 -4.82
N LEU A 147 -7.14 -16.48 -5.68
CA LEU A 147 -5.99 -16.85 -6.52
C LEU A 147 -4.82 -17.34 -5.67
N VAL A 148 -4.49 -16.62 -4.58
CA VAL A 148 -3.40 -17.02 -3.69
C VAL A 148 -3.73 -18.32 -2.96
N LEU A 149 -4.98 -18.52 -2.52
CA LEU A 149 -5.38 -19.79 -1.90
C LEU A 149 -5.22 -20.99 -2.84
N GLU A 150 -5.63 -20.85 -4.10
CA GLU A 150 -5.48 -21.90 -5.11
C GLU A 150 -4.00 -22.15 -5.45
N LEU A 151 -3.23 -21.07 -5.63
CA LEU A 151 -1.82 -21.18 -5.98
C LEU A 151 -0.98 -21.75 -4.83
N ARG A 152 -1.42 -21.57 -3.57
CA ARG A 152 -0.78 -22.18 -2.39
C ARG A 152 -0.82 -23.71 -2.41
N TRP A 153 -1.79 -24.32 -3.11
CA TRP A 153 -1.83 -25.77 -3.29
C TRP A 153 -0.61 -26.27 -4.07
N HIS A 154 -0.21 -25.52 -5.09
CA HIS A 154 0.91 -25.85 -5.96
C HIS A 154 2.24 -25.28 -5.46
N TRP A 155 2.24 -24.08 -4.89
CA TRP A 155 3.41 -23.38 -4.40
C TRP A 155 3.12 -22.72 -3.04
N ARG A 156 3.47 -23.44 -1.97
CA ARG A 156 3.17 -23.04 -0.58
C ARG A 156 3.73 -21.67 -0.18
N GLN A 157 4.78 -21.19 -0.86
CA GLN A 157 5.47 -19.93 -0.55
C GLN A 157 4.91 -18.71 -1.31
N VAL A 158 3.92 -18.87 -2.21
CA VAL A 158 3.35 -17.77 -3.03
C VAL A 158 2.99 -16.55 -2.18
N ALA A 159 2.22 -16.75 -1.10
CA ALA A 159 1.78 -15.66 -0.25
C ALA A 159 2.97 -14.91 0.39
N ALA A 160 4.00 -15.65 0.81
CA ALA A 160 5.20 -15.06 1.40
C ALA A 160 5.99 -14.24 0.37
N VAL A 161 6.14 -14.75 -0.86
CA VAL A 161 6.82 -14.05 -1.95
C VAL A 161 6.07 -12.77 -2.32
N LEU A 162 4.74 -12.82 -2.48
CA LEU A 162 3.93 -11.63 -2.76
C LEU A 162 3.98 -10.61 -1.62
N LEU A 163 4.07 -11.06 -0.37
CA LEU A 163 4.31 -10.17 0.78
C LEU A 163 5.71 -9.52 0.73
N CYS A 164 6.76 -10.24 0.28
CA CYS A 164 8.08 -9.63 0.05
C CYS A 164 8.01 -8.51 -1.01
N PHE A 165 7.29 -8.74 -2.11
CA PHE A 165 7.04 -7.71 -3.13
C PHE A 165 6.28 -6.51 -2.56
N SER A 166 5.26 -6.76 -1.75
CA SER A 166 4.50 -5.70 -1.08
C SER A 166 5.38 -4.88 -0.13
N ALA A 167 6.25 -5.52 0.66
CA ALA A 167 7.19 -4.83 1.54
C ALA A 167 8.20 -3.97 0.75
N ALA A 168 8.76 -4.52 -0.34
CA ALA A 168 9.68 -3.79 -1.22
C ALA A 168 9.01 -2.57 -1.85
N ARG A 169 7.73 -2.69 -2.26
CA ARG A 169 6.91 -1.56 -2.72
C ARG A 169 6.84 -0.46 -1.66
N GLN A 170 6.54 -0.78 -0.40
CA GLN A 170 6.39 0.25 0.64
C GLN A 170 7.71 0.98 0.91
N ILE A 171 8.84 0.26 0.93
CA ILE A 171 10.16 0.90 1.07
C ILE A 171 10.45 1.84 -0.11
N SER A 172 10.14 1.41 -1.34
CA SER A 172 10.26 2.27 -2.53
C SER A 172 9.39 3.54 -2.42
N ALA A 173 8.17 3.41 -1.91
CA ALA A 173 7.28 4.55 -1.66
C ALA A 173 7.82 5.51 -0.58
N ALA A 174 8.40 4.99 0.51
CA ALA A 174 9.05 5.81 1.53
C ALA A 174 10.25 6.59 0.96
N VAL A 175 11.11 5.92 0.18
CA VAL A 175 12.26 6.55 -0.48
C VAL A 175 11.82 7.62 -1.47
N PHE A 176 10.71 7.42 -2.18
CA PHE A 176 10.15 8.45 -3.06
C PHE A 176 9.77 9.71 -2.30
N ILE A 177 9.13 9.59 -1.13
CA ILE A 177 8.77 10.75 -0.31
C ILE A 177 10.02 11.43 0.25
N LEU A 178 10.99 10.66 0.75
CA LEU A 178 12.25 11.23 1.26
C LEU A 178 13.07 11.95 0.19
N HIS A 179 12.96 11.54 -1.08
CA HIS A 179 13.53 12.30 -2.20
C HIS A 179 12.75 13.60 -2.47
N GLN A 180 11.42 13.62 -2.34
CA GLN A 180 10.62 14.85 -2.51
C GLN A 180 10.94 15.89 -1.43
N MET A 181 11.30 15.44 -0.23
CA MET A 181 11.80 16.30 0.85
C MET A 181 13.22 16.83 0.64
N ASP A 182 13.91 16.39 -0.40
CA ASP A 182 15.33 16.64 -0.65
C ASP A 182 16.27 16.10 0.46
N TRP A 183 15.79 15.18 1.30
CA TRP A 183 16.61 14.57 2.37
C TRP A 183 17.60 13.53 1.85
N LEU A 184 17.31 12.92 0.69
CA LEU A 184 18.15 11.85 0.12
C LEU A 184 19.03 12.29 -1.06
N GLY A 185 18.91 13.53 -1.55
CA GLY A 185 19.67 14.05 -2.69
C GLY A 185 19.36 13.35 -4.03
N GLY A 186 19.23 14.12 -5.12
CA GLY A 186 19.24 13.63 -6.50
C GLY A 186 18.16 12.58 -6.87
N ALA A 187 16.98 13.03 -7.29
CA ALA A 187 15.88 12.19 -7.79
C ALA A 187 16.00 11.83 -9.29
N ALA A 188 17.22 11.68 -9.83
CA ALA A 188 17.38 11.42 -11.26
C ALA A 188 16.75 10.06 -11.66
N PRO A 189 15.83 10.03 -12.65
CA PRO A 189 15.22 8.79 -13.11
C PRO A 189 16.25 7.90 -13.80
N VAL A 190 16.23 6.59 -13.53
CA VAL A 190 17.22 5.64 -14.10
C VAL A 190 16.94 5.33 -15.56
N TRP A 191 15.65 5.18 -15.87
CA TRP A 191 15.17 4.70 -17.16
C TRP A 191 13.69 5.09 -17.31
N SER A 192 13.29 5.53 -18.51
CA SER A 192 11.89 5.78 -18.88
C SER A 192 11.32 4.59 -19.67
N GLN A 193 10.48 3.76 -19.06
CA GLN A 193 9.82 2.61 -19.72
C GLN A 193 8.42 2.97 -20.23
N HIS A 194 8.32 3.97 -21.11
CA HIS A 194 7.03 4.35 -21.74
C HIS A 194 6.60 3.43 -22.89
N LEU A 195 7.44 2.47 -23.32
CA LEU A 195 7.14 1.69 -24.54
C LEU A 195 6.32 0.40 -24.31
N TRP A 196 6.18 -0.10 -23.07
CA TRP A 196 5.66 -1.47 -22.84
C TRP A 196 4.40 -1.50 -21.98
N ILE A 197 4.33 -0.73 -20.88
CA ILE A 197 3.14 -0.57 -20.04
C ILE A 197 3.13 0.86 -19.49
N ASP A 198 2.12 1.65 -19.85
CA ASP A 198 1.94 2.98 -19.28
C ASP A 198 1.44 2.88 -17.84
N GLU A 199 2.02 3.69 -16.95
CA GLU A 199 1.59 3.81 -15.55
C GLU A 199 0.13 4.25 -15.41
N SER A 200 -0.39 5.00 -16.40
CA SER A 200 -1.78 5.42 -16.49
C SER A 200 -2.74 4.35 -16.99
N SER A 201 -2.25 3.17 -17.40
CA SER A 201 -3.10 2.04 -17.78
C SER A 201 -3.69 1.34 -16.55
N GLU A 202 -4.85 0.70 -16.72
CA GLU A 202 -5.50 -0.08 -15.65
C GLU A 202 -4.56 -1.17 -15.09
N LEU A 203 -3.80 -1.82 -15.97
CA LEU A 203 -2.77 -2.80 -15.61
C LEU A 203 -1.60 -2.14 -14.86
N GLY A 204 -1.21 -0.92 -15.23
CA GLY A 204 -0.21 -0.12 -14.54
C GLY A 204 -0.59 0.12 -13.07
N TYR A 205 -1.83 0.51 -12.80
CA TYR A 205 -2.31 0.68 -11.41
C TYR A 205 -2.28 -0.63 -10.62
N PHE A 206 -2.67 -1.75 -11.23
CA PHE A 206 -2.62 -3.05 -10.58
C PHE A 206 -1.18 -3.51 -10.28
N LEU A 207 -0.27 -3.40 -11.25
CA LEU A 207 1.14 -3.75 -11.08
C LEU A 207 1.84 -2.81 -10.11
N ASN A 208 1.47 -1.53 -10.10
CA ASN A 208 1.91 -0.59 -9.08
C ASN A 208 1.44 -1.05 -7.71
N ALA A 209 0.15 -1.33 -7.53
CA ALA A 209 -0.44 -1.74 -6.26
C ALA A 209 0.17 -3.05 -5.72
N LEU A 210 0.44 -4.03 -6.59
CA LEU A 210 0.97 -5.33 -6.20
C LEU A 210 2.50 -5.36 -6.05
N LEU A 211 3.22 -4.85 -7.06
CA LEU A 211 4.68 -4.98 -7.18
C LEU A 211 5.42 -3.68 -6.88
N GLY A 212 4.75 -2.53 -6.90
CA GLY A 212 5.39 -1.22 -6.85
C GLY A 212 5.95 -0.75 -8.19
N TYR A 213 5.43 -1.28 -9.30
CA TYR A 213 5.82 -0.86 -10.65
C TYR A 213 5.59 0.65 -10.86
N LYS A 214 6.61 1.35 -11.37
CA LYS A 214 6.54 2.73 -11.87
C LYS A 214 7.21 2.78 -13.24
N SER A 215 6.69 3.57 -14.17
CA SER A 215 7.26 3.66 -15.53
C SER A 215 8.58 4.45 -15.56
N SER A 216 8.82 5.31 -14.56
CA SER A 216 10.06 6.11 -14.43
C SER A 216 10.56 6.17 -12.97
N PRO A 217 11.07 5.06 -12.41
CA PRO A 217 11.55 5.03 -11.04
C PRO A 217 12.92 5.73 -10.90
N SER A 218 13.16 6.38 -9.74
CA SER A 218 14.48 6.93 -9.43
C SER A 218 15.49 5.82 -9.09
N GLN A 219 16.79 6.12 -9.16
CA GLN A 219 17.85 5.16 -8.83
C GLN A 219 17.72 4.66 -7.40
N GLY A 220 17.46 5.56 -6.45
CA GLY A 220 17.20 5.22 -5.05
C GLY A 220 16.00 4.30 -4.87
N GLN A 221 14.90 4.52 -5.60
CA GLN A 221 13.69 3.68 -5.52
C GLN A 221 13.95 2.26 -6.02
N LEU A 222 14.61 2.10 -7.18
CA LEU A 222 14.93 0.77 -7.72
C LEU A 222 15.89 -0.01 -6.83
N LEU A 223 16.93 0.66 -6.31
CA LEU A 223 17.90 0.03 -5.41
C LEU A 223 17.24 -0.39 -4.10
N ALA A 224 16.44 0.49 -3.49
CA ALA A 224 15.77 0.19 -2.24
C ALA A 224 14.75 -0.96 -2.40
N TRP A 225 13.99 -0.97 -3.50
CA TRP A 225 13.07 -2.05 -3.82
C TRP A 225 13.80 -3.39 -4.01
N SER A 226 14.84 -3.41 -4.85
CA SER A 226 15.59 -4.64 -5.17
C SER A 226 16.34 -5.19 -3.96
N LEU A 227 17.01 -4.34 -3.19
CA LEU A 227 17.70 -4.74 -1.95
C LEU A 227 16.71 -5.31 -0.94
N THR A 228 15.59 -4.63 -0.71
CA THR A 228 14.56 -5.11 0.23
C THR A 228 14.02 -6.48 -0.20
N LEU A 229 13.71 -6.63 -1.49
CA LEU A 229 13.21 -7.89 -2.03
C LEU A 229 14.24 -9.03 -1.86
N LEU A 230 15.49 -8.80 -2.25
CA LEU A 230 16.56 -9.80 -2.16
C LEU A 230 16.85 -10.20 -0.71
N VAL A 231 16.90 -9.23 0.21
CA VAL A 231 17.13 -9.49 1.63
C VAL A 231 16.00 -10.33 2.22
N LEU A 232 14.74 -9.96 1.98
CA LEU A 232 13.59 -10.71 2.53
C LEU A 232 13.49 -12.12 1.95
N LEU A 233 13.73 -12.29 0.65
CA LEU A 233 13.75 -13.62 0.02
C LEU A 233 14.91 -14.48 0.57
N ALA A 234 16.10 -13.91 0.73
CA ALA A 234 17.26 -14.62 1.27
C ALA A 234 17.06 -15.05 2.73
N LEU A 235 16.50 -14.17 3.57
CA LEU A 235 16.18 -14.49 4.96
C LEU A 235 15.11 -15.59 5.03
N ARG A 236 14.07 -15.50 4.20
CA ARG A 236 12.99 -16.49 4.16
C ARG A 236 13.47 -17.88 3.72
N GLN A 237 14.40 -17.95 2.75
CA GLN A 237 14.99 -19.22 2.32
C GLN A 237 15.74 -19.91 3.45
N ARG A 238 16.54 -19.16 4.23
CA ARG A 238 17.28 -19.69 5.38
C ARG A 238 16.37 -20.34 6.42
N GLU A 239 15.25 -19.70 6.74
CA GLU A 239 14.28 -20.25 7.69
C GLU A 239 13.57 -21.51 7.18
N SER A 240 13.41 -21.65 5.85
CA SER A 240 12.80 -22.86 5.28
C SER A 240 13.71 -24.08 5.32
N THR A 241 15.03 -23.86 5.40
CA THR A 241 16.05 -24.92 5.45
C THR A 241 16.47 -25.33 6.87
N SER A 242 16.04 -24.59 7.91
CA SER A 242 16.40 -24.79 9.33
C SER A 242 15.26 -25.33 10.19
#